data_AF-A0A969KBL1-F1
#
_entry.id   AF-A0A969KBL1-F1
#
_cell.length_a   1.000
_cell.length_b   1.000
_cell.length_c   1.000
_cell.angle_alpha   90.00
_cell.angle_beta   90.00
_cell.angle_gamma   90.00
#
_symmetry.space_group_name_H-M   'P 1'
#
loop_
_entity.id
_entity.type
_entity.pdbx_description
1 polymer ?
#
loop_
_entity_poly.entity_id
_entity_poly.type
_entity_poly.pdbx_seq_one_letter_code
_entity_poly.pdbx_strand_id
1 'polypeptide(L)'
;MAPARKAGEIGSLLGWLGDELQRRLERRSQGERPGRPIVAYLDELPSIVKDVPGAMETLSRILREGRKVALYLVSASQDLLTRTLKKRSYRLCGAYEATRDGATRPR
;
A
#
# COMPACT_ATOMS: atom_id res chain seq x y z
N MET A 1 -7.71 3.59 -22.55
CA MET A 1 -6.36 3.04 -22.29
C MET A 1 -6.47 1.53 -22.37
N ALA A 2 -5.57 0.85 -23.07
CA ALA A 2 -5.56 -0.61 -23.06
C ALA A 2 -5.12 -1.12 -21.68
N PRO A 3 -5.63 -2.27 -21.21
CA PRO A 3 -5.18 -2.85 -19.94
C PRO A 3 -3.71 -3.26 -20.02
N ALA A 4 -2.95 -3.02 -18.96
CA ALA A 4 -1.61 -3.57 -18.81
C ALA A 4 -1.71 -5.09 -18.60
N ARG A 5 -0.97 -5.88 -19.38
CA ARG A 5 -1.09 -7.35 -19.37
C ARG A 5 0.21 -8.05 -19.04
N LYS A 6 1.35 -7.45 -19.41
CA LYS A 6 2.68 -8.01 -19.14
C LYS A 6 3.18 -7.49 -17.80
N ALA A 7 3.94 -8.30 -17.07
CA ALA A 7 4.51 -7.92 -15.77
C ALA A 7 5.25 -6.57 -15.80
N GLY A 8 6.00 -6.28 -16.87
CA GLY A 8 6.67 -4.99 -17.05
C GLY A 8 5.69 -3.80 -17.17
N GLU A 9 4.62 -3.95 -17.95
CA GLU A 9 3.59 -2.91 -18.11
C GLU A 9 2.83 -2.66 -16.80
N ILE A 10 2.51 -3.75 -16.10
CA ILE A 10 1.86 -3.69 -14.79
C ILE A 10 2.79 -3.00 -13.79
N GLY A 11 4.09 -3.34 -13.80
CA GLY A 11 5.11 -2.69 -12.99
C GLY A 11 5.20 -1.19 -13.25
N SER A 12 5.24 -0.77 -14.51
CA SER A 12 5.24 0.66 -14.87
C SER A 12 3.97 1.38 -14.40
N LEU A 13 2.79 0.75 -14.53
CA LEU A 13 1.54 1.31 -14.06
C LEU A 13 1.51 1.44 -12.53
N LEU A 14 1.98 0.43 -11.80
CA LEU A 14 2.09 0.48 -10.35
C LEU A 14 3.10 1.53 -9.89
N GLY A 15 4.23 1.67 -10.57
CA GLY A 15 5.21 2.74 -10.33
C GLY A 15 4.56 4.11 -10.44
N TRP A 16 3.87 4.36 -11.56
CA TRP A 16 3.13 5.60 -11.76
C TRP A 16 2.06 5.85 -10.69
N LEU A 17 1.31 4.82 -10.28
CA LEU A 17 0.33 4.95 -9.18
C LEU A 17 0.99 5.28 -7.84
N GLY A 18 2.20 4.75 -7.58
CA GLY A 18 2.99 5.07 -6.40
C GLY A 18 3.46 6.52 -6.38
N ASP A 19 3.98 7.01 -7.50
CA ASP A 19 4.40 8.41 -7.66
C ASP A 19 3.22 9.37 -7.55
N GLU A 20 2.09 9.03 -8.18
CA GLU A 20 0.87 9.83 -8.11
C GLU A 20 0.29 9.87 -6.69
N LEU A 21 0.37 8.76 -5.93
CA LEU A 21 0.01 8.75 -4.52
C LEU A 21 0.88 9.74 -3.73
N GLN A 22 2.21 9.68 -3.90
CA GLN A 22 3.14 10.58 -3.21
C GLN A 22 2.83 12.04 -3.53
N ARG A 23 2.74 12.37 -4.82
CA ARG A 23 2.46 13.73 -5.30
C ARG A 23 1.15 14.27 -4.73
N ARG A 24 0.09 13.46 -4.66
CA ARG A 24 -1.19 13.90 -4.09
C ARG A 24 -1.14 14.06 -2.57
N LEU A 25 -0.35 13.25 -1.86
CA LEU A 25 -0.16 13.40 -0.42
C LEU A 25 0.57 14.71 -0.10
N GLU A 26 1.56 15.09 -0.90
CA GLU A 26 2.25 16.38 -0.80
C GLU A 26 1.30 17.55 -1.08
N ARG A 27 0.51 17.48 -2.14
CA ARG A 27 -0.51 18.49 -2.43
C ARG A 27 -1.52 18.63 -1.28
N ARG A 28 -1.95 17.50 -0.71
CA ARG A 28 -2.84 17.49 0.45
C ARG A 28 -2.19 18.15 1.67
N SER A 29 -0.90 17.93 1.93
CA SER A 29 -0.22 18.56 3.07
C SER A 29 -0.10 20.08 2.91
N GLN A 30 -0.14 20.57 1.67
CA GLN A 30 -0.21 21.99 1.31
C GLN A 30 -1.65 22.55 1.31
N GLY A 31 -2.66 21.75 1.66
CA GLY A 31 -4.07 22.16 1.66
C GLY A 31 -4.74 22.16 0.28
N GLU A 32 -4.06 21.64 -0.76
CA GLU A 32 -4.63 21.57 -2.10
C GLU A 32 -5.61 20.39 -2.27
N ARG A 33 -6.49 20.52 -3.27
CA ARG A 33 -7.41 19.45 -3.65
C ARG A 33 -6.66 18.32 -4.38
N PRO A 34 -6.94 17.04 -4.06
CA PRO A 34 -6.23 15.89 -4.65
C PRO A 34 -6.42 15.71 -6.16
N GLY A 35 -7.40 16.38 -6.78
CA GLY A 35 -7.71 16.27 -8.19
C GLY A 35 -8.81 15.26 -8.49
N ARG A 36 -8.94 14.85 -9.75
CA ARG A 36 -9.95 13.86 -10.17
C ARG A 36 -9.63 12.49 -9.54
N PRO A 37 -10.64 11.74 -9.07
CA PRO A 37 -10.44 10.40 -8.55
C PRO A 37 -9.77 9.48 -9.58
N ILE A 38 -8.88 8.60 -9.11
CA ILE A 38 -8.30 7.51 -9.90
C ILE A 38 -8.78 6.20 -9.30
N VAL A 39 -9.30 5.32 -10.16
CA VAL A 39 -9.70 3.95 -9.79
C VAL A 39 -8.88 2.99 -10.65
N ALA A 40 -8.04 2.18 -10.02
CA ALA A 40 -7.29 1.13 -10.69
C ALA A 40 -8.00 -0.21 -10.49
N TYR A 41 -8.31 -0.87 -11.59
CA TYR A 41 -8.89 -2.21 -11.61
C TYR A 41 -7.78 -3.24 -11.77
N LEU A 42 -7.79 -4.25 -10.90
CA LEU A 42 -6.75 -5.26 -10.79
C LEU A 42 -7.41 -6.64 -10.91
N ASP A 43 -7.19 -7.31 -12.03
CA ASP A 43 -7.59 -8.70 -12.21
C ASP A 43 -6.45 -9.62 -11.77
N GLU A 44 -6.79 -10.68 -11.04
CA GLU A 44 -5.83 -11.69 -10.56
C GLU A 44 -4.71 -11.12 -9.69
N LEU A 45 -5.10 -10.41 -8.63
CA LEU A 45 -4.18 -9.82 -7.64
C LEU A 45 -3.07 -10.78 -7.14
N PRO A 46 -3.33 -12.09 -6.88
CA PRO A 46 -2.28 -13.03 -6.49
C PRO A 46 -1.14 -13.14 -7.51
N SER A 47 -1.46 -13.18 -8.81
CA SER A 47 -0.48 -13.26 -9.89
C SER A 47 0.33 -11.96 -10.00
N ILE A 48 -0.32 -10.81 -9.87
CA ILE A 48 0.36 -9.50 -9.85
C ILE A 48 1.40 -9.43 -8.73
N VAL A 49 1.02 -9.82 -7.52
CA VAL A 49 1.93 -9.79 -6.35
C VAL A 49 3.08 -10.78 -6.51
N LYS A 50 2.85 -11.91 -7.16
CA LYS A 50 3.88 -12.94 -7.41
C LYS A 50 4.88 -12.49 -8.47
N ASP A 51 4.39 -11.92 -9.57
CA ASP A 51 5.19 -11.74 -10.80
C ASP A 51 5.76 -10.32 -10.95
N VAL A 52 5.24 -9.34 -10.22
CA VAL A 52 5.66 -7.93 -10.30
C VAL A 52 6.43 -7.52 -9.05
N PRO A 53 7.77 -7.30 -9.15
CA PRO A 53 8.57 -6.85 -8.02
C PRO A 53 8.04 -5.55 -7.40
N GLY A 54 7.97 -5.49 -6.07
CA GLY A 54 7.50 -4.30 -5.35
C GLY A 54 5.99 -4.06 -5.39
N ALA A 55 5.21 -4.84 -6.16
CA ALA A 55 3.77 -4.64 -6.27
C ALA A 55 3.05 -4.65 -4.91
N MET A 56 3.41 -5.60 -4.03
CA MET A 56 2.78 -5.68 -2.71
C MET A 56 3.01 -4.42 -1.87
N GLU A 57 4.19 -3.83 -1.94
CA GLU A 57 4.54 -2.63 -1.19
C GLU A 57 3.71 -1.44 -1.67
N THR A 58 3.71 -1.19 -2.97
CA THR A 58 2.93 -0.12 -3.61
C THR A 58 1.44 -0.26 -3.34
N LEU A 59 0.87 -1.45 -3.57
CA LEU A 59 -0.54 -1.73 -3.34
C LEU A 59 -0.91 -1.55 -1.86
N SER A 60 -0.07 -2.03 -0.93
CA SER A 60 -0.29 -1.83 0.51
C SER A 60 -0.30 -0.35 0.89
N ARG A 61 0.60 0.44 0.30
CA ARG A 61 0.69 1.88 0.56
C ARG A 61 -0.56 2.61 0.07
N ILE A 62 -1.02 2.27 -1.14
CA ILE A 62 -2.27 2.80 -1.70
C ILE A 62 -3.47 2.40 -0.83
N LEU A 63 -3.57 1.16 -0.37
CA LEU A 63 -4.69 0.72 0.49
C LEU A 63 -4.76 1.50 1.81
N ARG A 64 -3.61 1.90 2.37
CA ARG A 64 -3.56 2.66 3.64
C ARG A 64 -3.83 4.14 3.45
N GLU A 65 -3.29 4.73 2.39
CA GLU A 65 -3.20 6.18 2.23
C GLU A 65 -4.10 6.74 1.11
N GLY A 66 -4.44 5.92 0.12
CA GLY A 66 -5.10 6.35 -1.13
C GLY A 66 -6.46 7.02 -0.94
N ARG A 67 -7.25 6.59 0.06
CA ARG A 67 -8.55 7.21 0.37
C ARG A 67 -8.41 8.69 0.73
N LYS A 68 -7.28 9.12 1.30
CA LYS A 68 -7.02 10.54 1.65
C LYS A 68 -6.92 11.42 0.40
N VAL A 69 -6.64 10.83 -0.76
CA VAL A 69 -6.31 11.53 -2.01
C VAL A 69 -7.08 11.03 -3.23
N ALA A 70 -8.25 10.42 -3.00
CA ALA A 70 -9.14 9.91 -4.04
C ALA A 70 -8.45 8.93 -5.02
N LEU A 71 -7.59 8.06 -4.49
CA LEU A 71 -6.95 6.97 -5.23
C LEU A 71 -7.46 5.63 -4.67
N TYR A 72 -8.10 4.83 -5.53
CA TYR A 72 -8.80 3.61 -5.15
C TYR A 72 -8.32 2.41 -5.96
N LEU A 73 -8.32 1.24 -5.32
CA LEU A 73 -8.07 -0.04 -5.97
C LEU A 73 -9.34 -0.87 -5.92
N VAL A 74 -9.70 -1.47 -7.04
CA VAL A 74 -10.76 -2.46 -7.18
C VAL A 74 -10.11 -3.73 -7.69
N SER A 75 -10.19 -4.82 -6.93
CA SER A 75 -9.57 -6.08 -7.34
C SER A 75 -10.58 -7.20 -7.46
N ALA A 76 -10.45 -8.00 -8.52
CA ALA A 76 -11.11 -9.30 -8.65
C ALA A 76 -10.08 -10.43 -8.42
N SER A 77 -10.48 -11.46 -7.68
CA SER A 77 -9.67 -12.64 -7.39
C SER A 77 -10.56 -13.87 -7.37
N GLN A 78 -10.09 -14.98 -7.95
CA GLN A 78 -10.81 -16.27 -7.95
C GLN A 78 -10.59 -17.08 -6.66
N ASP A 79 -9.55 -16.75 -5.89
CA ASP A 79 -9.27 -17.36 -4.58
C ASP A 79 -9.58 -16.39 -3.43
N LEU A 80 -9.88 -16.95 -2.26
CA LEU A 80 -10.16 -16.21 -1.02
C LEU A 80 -8.99 -15.28 -0.68
N LEU A 81 -9.27 -13.97 -0.64
CA LEU A 81 -8.39 -12.90 -0.17
C LEU A 81 -8.07 -13.01 1.35
N THR A 82 -8.10 -14.21 1.94
CA THR A 82 -8.09 -14.44 3.41
C THR A 82 -6.72 -14.27 4.05
N ARG A 83 -5.69 -13.93 3.28
CA ARG A 83 -4.33 -13.69 3.78
C ARG A 83 -3.91 -12.22 3.72
N THR A 84 -4.85 -11.28 3.80
CA THR A 84 -4.62 -9.83 3.78
C THR A 84 -3.39 -9.43 4.63
N LEU A 85 -2.25 -9.19 3.98
CA LEU A 85 -1.19 -8.28 4.43
C LEU A 85 -0.44 -8.62 5.74
N LYS A 86 -0.24 -9.90 6.10
CA LYS A 86 0.67 -10.27 7.22
C LYS A 86 2.08 -10.68 6.76
N LYS A 87 2.97 -9.69 6.68
CA LYS A 87 4.27 -9.74 7.39
C LYS A 87 4.42 -8.42 8.15
N ARG A 88 3.84 -8.38 9.36
CA ARG A 88 4.32 -7.47 10.40
C ARG A 88 5.66 -8.01 10.87
N SER A 89 6.77 -7.41 10.44
CA SER A 89 7.92 -7.29 11.32
C SER A 89 7.69 -5.99 12.10
N TYR A 90 7.13 -6.10 13.29
CA TYR A 90 7.30 -5.03 14.26
C TYR A 90 8.76 -5.09 14.68
N ARG A 91 9.60 -4.19 14.17
CA ARG A 91 10.77 -3.78 14.94
C ARG A 91 10.23 -2.76 15.94
N LEU A 92 9.87 -3.25 17.13
CA LEU A 92 9.57 -2.41 18.28
C LEU A 92 10.78 -1.49 18.50
N CYS A 93 10.58 -0.19 18.26
CA CYS A 93 11.46 0.82 18.83
C CYS A 93 11.06 0.90 20.31
N GLY A 94 11.94 0.42 21.20
CA GLY A 94 11.71 0.39 22.64
C GLY A 94 12.06 -0.96 23.24
N ALA A 95 13.35 -1.18 23.48
CA ALA A 95 13.78 -2.23 24.40
C ALA A 95 13.33 -1.82 25.81
N TYR A 96 12.22 -2.37 26.28
CA TYR A 96 11.91 -2.43 27.70
C TYR A 96 12.29 -3.82 28.17
N GLU A 97 13.34 -3.91 28.99
CA GLU A 97 13.63 -5.13 29.73
C GLU A 97 12.51 -5.32 30.75
N ALA A 98 11.76 -6.40 30.61
CA ALA A 98 10.86 -6.87 31.65
C ALA A 98 11.71 -7.45 32.78
N THR A 99 12.08 -6.62 33.75
CA THR A 99 12.49 -7.13 35.07
C THR A 99 11.26 -7.76 35.73
N ARG A 100 11.46 -8.90 36.40
CA ARG A 100 10.39 -9.76 36.95
C ARG A 100 9.54 -9.13 38.07
N ASP A 101 9.76 -7.86 38.42
CA ASP A 101 9.05 -7.19 39.51
C ASP A 101 8.44 -5.88 39.01
N GLY A 102 7.10 -5.86 38.92
CA GLY A 102 6.29 -4.84 38.27
C GLY A 102 6.34 -3.46 38.93
N ALA A 103 7.32 -2.64 38.55
CA ALA A 103 7.30 -1.19 38.81
C ALA A 103 7.91 -0.41 37.64
N THR A 104 7.07 0.27 36.86
CA THR A 104 7.51 1.20 35.81
C THR A 104 7.79 2.58 36.41
N ARG A 105 9.00 3.13 36.19
CA ARG A 105 9.26 4.57 36.28
C ARG A 105 9.80 5.10 34.95
N PRO A 106 9.31 6.26 34.49
CA PRO A 106 9.80 6.89 33.26
C PRO A 106 11.13 7.60 33.50
N ARG A 107 11.97 7.66 32.44
CA ARG A 107 13.03 8.67 32.32
C ARG A 107 12.47 9.87 31.58
#